data_AF-A0A5B6WK32-F1
#
_entry.id   AF-A0A5B6WK32-F1
#
_cell.length_a   1.000
_cell.length_b   1.000
_cell.length_c   1.000
_cell.angle_alpha   90.00
_cell.angle_beta   90.00
_cell.angle_gamma   90.00
#
_symmetry.space_group_name_H-M   'P 1'
#
loop_
_entity.id
_entity.type
_entity.pdbx_description
1 polymer ?
#
loop_
_entity_poly.entity_id
_entity_poly.type
_entity_poly.pdbx_seq_one_letter_code
_entity_poly.pdbx_strand_id
1 'polypeptide(L)'
;MSSLVNQFSSSFAMSEEEEAFGYAMNLRCSGIFPYVLDATIQLGVFDILAKAGPHAKLSSNHIASEIGTKNPDAASLLDRMLKVLACYDLVTGASYGEDGERLYVLTLAGKIFVNDENRGTLALDAFSMKKIQVDVWSRLKDLVLEGGNLFEKVHGMPFYQFKSLNPEYGKSFDTVMINLSKISVKKILEKYHGFQGITTLVDVGGGYGVTLNIIISKYPTIKGINYDLPHVVQQAPSFPEAFAC
;
A
#
# COMPACT_ATOMS: atom_id res chain seq x y z
N MET A 1 -5.42 -18.60 -5.04
CA MET A 1 -6.63 -18.79 -5.89
C MET A 1 -7.61 -19.82 -5.34
N SER A 2 -7.28 -20.61 -4.31
CA SER A 2 -8.20 -21.63 -3.75
C SER A 2 -8.99 -21.20 -2.49
N SER A 3 -8.88 -19.95 -2.01
CA SER A 3 -9.53 -19.55 -0.75
C SER A 3 -10.88 -18.86 -0.92
N LEU A 4 -11.24 -18.38 -2.12
CA LEU A 4 -12.51 -17.66 -2.33
C LEU A 4 -13.69 -18.55 -2.71
N VAL A 5 -13.45 -19.81 -3.07
CA VAL A 5 -14.50 -20.75 -3.54
C VAL A 5 -15.06 -21.62 -2.39
N ASN A 6 -14.34 -21.77 -1.28
CA ASN A 6 -14.64 -22.82 -0.29
C ASN A 6 -15.34 -22.38 1.02
N GLN A 7 -16.09 -21.27 1.03
CA GLN A 7 -16.78 -20.81 2.26
C GLN A 7 -18.31 -20.82 2.24
N PHE A 8 -18.95 -21.46 1.26
CA PHE A 8 -20.40 -21.70 1.31
C PHE A 8 -20.70 -23.20 1.21
N SER A 9 -20.74 -23.88 2.36
CA SER A 9 -21.41 -25.18 2.47
C SER A 9 -22.93 -24.98 2.41
N SER A 10 -23.47 -24.82 1.21
CA SER A 10 -24.91 -24.79 0.93
C SER A 10 -25.37 -26.16 0.43
N SER A 11 -26.59 -26.57 0.78
CA SER A 11 -27.18 -27.90 0.47
C SER A 11 -27.54 -28.12 -1.01
N PHE A 12 -27.12 -27.22 -1.91
CA PHE A 12 -27.15 -27.42 -3.36
C PHE A 12 -25.77 -27.06 -3.90
N ALA A 13 -25.10 -28.01 -4.55
CA ALA A 13 -23.89 -27.73 -5.31
C ALA A 13 -24.27 -26.77 -6.45
N MET A 14 -23.58 -25.64 -6.54
CA MET A 14 -23.74 -24.72 -7.66
C MET A 14 -23.34 -25.43 -8.95
N SER A 15 -24.05 -25.15 -10.03
CA SER A 15 -23.59 -25.55 -11.36
C SER A 15 -22.31 -24.80 -11.75
N GLU A 16 -21.51 -25.36 -12.65
CA GLU A 16 -20.30 -24.70 -13.18
C GLU A 16 -20.62 -23.32 -13.79
N GLU A 17 -21.80 -23.17 -14.42
CA GLU A 17 -22.25 -21.90 -15.00
C GLU A 17 -22.55 -20.85 -13.93
N GLU A 18 -23.18 -21.24 -12.81
CA GLU A 18 -23.47 -20.34 -11.70
C GLU A 18 -22.18 -19.89 -10.98
N GLU A 19 -21.21 -20.79 -10.81
CA GLU A 19 -19.89 -20.44 -10.27
C GLU A 19 -19.14 -19.48 -11.20
N ALA A 20 -19.14 -19.76 -12.51
CA ALA A 20 -18.52 -18.90 -13.52
C ALA A 20 -19.17 -17.51 -13.55
N PHE A 21 -20.50 -17.44 -13.47
CA PHE A 21 -21.24 -16.18 -13.39
C PHE A 21 -20.85 -15.39 -12.13
N GLY A 22 -20.87 -16.05 -10.97
CA GLY A 22 -20.49 -15.43 -9.70
C GLY A 22 -19.06 -14.88 -9.73
N TYR A 23 -18.11 -15.65 -10.28
CA TYR A 23 -16.74 -15.22 -10.44
C TYR A 23 -16.59 -14.04 -11.41
N ALA A 24 -17.23 -14.08 -12.58
CA ALA A 24 -17.20 -12.98 -13.55
C ALA A 24 -17.80 -11.68 -12.98
N MET A 25 -18.90 -11.79 -12.22
CA MET A 25 -19.49 -10.67 -11.51
C MET A 25 -18.55 -10.12 -10.43
N ASN A 26 -17.88 -10.98 -9.67
CA ASN A 26 -16.88 -10.55 -8.69
C ASN A 26 -15.75 -9.76 -9.36
N LEU A 27 -15.19 -10.28 -10.47
CA LEU A 27 -14.16 -9.58 -11.24
C LEU A 27 -14.67 -8.22 -11.75
N ARG A 28 -15.89 -8.16 -12.27
CA ARG A 28 -16.47 -6.91 -12.80
C ARG A 28 -16.71 -5.87 -11.72
N CYS A 29 -17.08 -6.28 -10.51
CA CYS A 29 -17.34 -5.41 -9.36
C CYS A 29 -16.11 -5.17 -8.47
N SER A 30 -14.98 -5.83 -8.75
CA SER A 30 -13.76 -5.77 -7.94
C SER A 30 -13.18 -4.36 -7.78
N GLY A 31 -13.54 -3.43 -8.66
CA GLY A 31 -13.12 -2.02 -8.58
C GLY A 31 -13.56 -1.30 -7.30
N ILE A 32 -14.54 -1.81 -6.56
CA ILE A 32 -14.98 -1.25 -5.27
C ILE A 32 -13.92 -1.47 -4.18
N PHE A 33 -13.26 -2.63 -4.18
CA PHE A 33 -12.33 -3.01 -3.11
C PHE A 33 -11.17 -2.01 -2.94
N PRO A 34 -10.46 -1.59 -4.01
CA PRO A 34 -9.42 -0.56 -3.89
C PRO A 34 -9.89 0.72 -3.22
N TYR A 35 -11.09 1.24 -3.54
CA TYR A 35 -11.63 2.42 -2.87
C TYR A 35 -11.92 2.21 -1.39
N VAL A 36 -12.44 1.03 -1.01
CA VAL A 36 -12.66 0.68 0.39
C VAL A 36 -11.32 0.60 1.13
N LEU A 37 -10.32 -0.06 0.55
CA LEU A 37 -8.98 -0.18 1.11
C LEU A 37 -8.35 1.21 1.32
N ASP A 38 -8.34 2.05 0.29
CA ASP A 38 -7.78 3.41 0.36
C ASP A 38 -8.47 4.24 1.44
N ALA A 39 -9.80 4.19 1.52
CA ALA A 39 -10.54 4.90 2.56
C ALA A 39 -10.19 4.38 3.97
N THR A 40 -10.05 3.07 4.17
CA THR A 40 -9.64 2.52 5.49
C THR A 40 -8.20 2.89 5.86
N ILE A 41 -7.30 2.99 4.90
CA ILE A 41 -5.92 3.49 5.11
C ILE A 41 -5.97 4.96 5.53
N GLN A 42 -6.69 5.80 4.79
CA GLN A 42 -6.79 7.23 5.08
C GLN A 42 -7.47 7.52 6.42
N LEU A 43 -8.41 6.67 6.84
CA LEU A 43 -9.06 6.75 8.15
C LEU A 43 -8.19 6.19 9.28
N GLY A 44 -7.00 5.64 9.00
CA GLY A 44 -6.10 5.09 10.01
C GLY A 44 -6.61 3.81 10.67
N VAL A 45 -7.53 3.08 10.03
CA VAL A 45 -8.18 1.89 10.62
C VAL A 45 -7.16 0.81 11.00
N PHE A 46 -6.17 0.56 10.13
CA PHE A 46 -5.12 -0.41 10.40
C PHE A 46 -4.23 0.00 11.58
N ASP A 47 -3.91 1.30 11.70
CA ASP A 47 -3.12 1.84 12.80
C ASP A 47 -3.86 1.74 14.14
N ILE A 48 -5.16 2.04 14.15
CA ILE A 48 -6.04 1.90 15.32
C ILE A 48 -6.07 0.44 15.80
N LEU A 49 -6.31 -0.50 14.89
CA LEU A 49 -6.30 -1.93 15.20
C LEU A 49 -4.95 -2.40 15.71
N ALA A 50 -3.84 -1.93 15.12
CA ALA A 50 -2.49 -2.28 15.54
C ALA A 50 -2.14 -1.73 16.93
N LYS A 51 -2.53 -0.48 17.21
CA LYS A 51 -2.27 0.22 18.48
C LYS A 51 -2.97 -0.45 19.67
N ALA A 52 -4.14 -1.04 19.45
CA ALA A 52 -4.86 -1.80 20.48
C ALA A 52 -4.11 -3.07 20.93
N GLY A 53 -3.15 -3.54 20.14
CA GLY A 53 -2.24 -4.63 20.49
C GLY A 53 -2.48 -5.92 19.71
N PRO A 54 -1.57 -6.90 19.83
CA PRO A 54 -1.69 -8.17 19.13
C PRO A 54 -2.98 -8.89 19.52
N HIS A 55 -3.75 -9.35 18.52
CA HIS A 55 -5.02 -10.05 18.70
C HIS A 55 -6.13 -9.26 19.39
N ALA A 56 -5.96 -7.94 19.55
CA ALA A 56 -7.01 -7.07 20.04
C ALA A 56 -8.25 -7.16 19.15
N LYS A 57 -9.42 -7.11 19.79
CA LYS A 57 -10.73 -7.23 19.17
C LYS A 57 -11.44 -5.91 19.31
N LEU A 58 -11.60 -5.16 18.22
CA LEU A 58 -12.29 -3.87 18.23
C LEU A 58 -13.61 -3.94 17.46
N SER A 59 -14.65 -3.33 18.00
CA SER A 59 -15.90 -3.11 17.25
C SER A 59 -15.78 -1.89 16.34
N SER A 60 -16.68 -1.78 15.35
CA SER A 60 -16.72 -0.60 14.49
C SER A 60 -17.08 0.68 15.26
N ASN A 61 -17.81 0.59 16.37
CA ASN A 61 -18.08 1.71 17.27
C ASN A 61 -16.81 2.23 17.92
N HIS A 62 -15.97 1.33 18.42
CA HIS A 62 -14.67 1.70 19.00
C HIS A 62 -13.75 2.34 17.96
N ILE A 63 -13.69 1.77 16.75
CA ILE A 63 -12.87 2.32 15.66
C ILE A 63 -13.40 3.71 15.26
N ALA A 64 -14.73 3.89 15.16
CA ALA A 64 -15.34 5.18 14.88
C ALA A 64 -15.01 6.24 15.94
N SER A 65 -15.00 5.86 17.22
CA SER A 65 -14.64 6.78 18.31
C SER A 65 -13.17 7.19 18.26
N GLU A 66 -12.25 6.27 17.94
CA GLU A 66 -10.82 6.59 17.78
C GLU A 66 -10.56 7.50 16.57
N ILE A 67 -11.36 7.38 15.50
CA ILE A 67 -11.33 8.30 14.35
C ILE A 67 -11.79 9.71 14.73
N GLY A 68 -12.62 9.87 15.76
CA GLY A 68 -13.12 11.17 16.22
C GLY A 68 -14.17 11.79 15.30
N THR A 69 -14.91 10.98 14.54
CA THR A 69 -15.94 11.44 13.61
C THR A 69 -17.22 11.92 14.32
N LYS A 70 -17.91 12.89 13.72
CA LYS A 70 -19.21 13.39 14.19
C LYS A 70 -20.41 12.77 13.47
N ASN A 71 -20.17 11.90 12.49
CA ASN A 71 -21.22 11.24 11.72
C ASN A 71 -21.85 10.11 12.57
N PRO A 72 -23.15 10.19 12.93
CA PRO A 72 -23.81 9.17 13.74
C PRO A 72 -23.81 7.78 13.06
N ASP A 73 -23.74 7.73 11.73
CA ASP A 73 -23.77 6.49 10.96
C ASP A 73 -22.36 5.89 10.72
N ALA A 74 -21.30 6.54 11.22
CA ALA A 74 -19.92 6.16 10.90
C ALA A 74 -19.59 4.72 11.29
N ALA A 75 -20.03 4.27 12.47
CA ALA A 75 -19.79 2.90 12.92
C ALA A 75 -20.46 1.86 12.01
N SER A 76 -21.66 2.15 11.49
CA SER A 76 -22.36 1.27 10.54
C SER A 76 -21.64 1.23 9.18
N LEU A 77 -21.17 2.38 8.69
CA LEU A 77 -20.41 2.47 7.45
C LEU A 77 -19.05 1.75 7.57
N LEU A 78 -18.34 1.93 8.69
CA LEU A 78 -17.09 1.23 8.98
C LEU A 78 -17.30 -0.28 9.09
N ASP A 79 -18.38 -0.75 9.73
CA ASP A 79 -18.69 -2.18 9.78
C ASP A 79 -18.84 -2.79 8.38
N ARG A 80 -19.49 -2.07 7.45
CA ARG A 80 -19.60 -2.52 6.05
C ARG A 80 -18.24 -2.57 5.35
N MET A 81 -17.38 -1.59 5.57
CA MET A 81 -16.02 -1.57 5.02
C MET A 81 -15.14 -2.68 5.60
N LEU A 82 -15.20 -2.90 6.91
CA LEU A 82 -14.46 -3.95 7.61
C LEU A 82 -14.92 -5.35 7.19
N LYS A 83 -16.21 -5.55 6.90
CA LYS A 83 -16.72 -6.79 6.27
C LYS A 83 -16.08 -7.04 4.91
N VAL A 84 -15.95 -6.01 4.07
CA VAL A 84 -15.22 -6.14 2.79
C VAL A 84 -13.77 -6.50 3.04
N LEU A 85 -13.06 -5.81 3.95
CA LEU A 85 -11.68 -6.16 4.31
C LEU A 85 -11.54 -7.60 4.83
N ALA A 86 -12.54 -8.10 5.55
CA ALA A 86 -12.57 -9.49 6.03
C ALA A 86 -12.70 -10.51 4.90
N CYS A 87 -13.45 -10.21 3.84
CA CYS A 87 -13.51 -11.06 2.64
C CYS A 87 -12.17 -11.17 1.90
N TYR A 88 -11.25 -10.24 2.14
CA TYR A 88 -9.89 -10.23 1.58
C TYR A 88 -8.81 -10.57 2.62
N ASP A 89 -9.21 -11.15 3.76
CA ASP A 89 -8.31 -11.58 4.84
C ASP A 89 -7.40 -10.47 5.41
N LEU A 90 -7.78 -9.20 5.29
CA LEU A 90 -7.02 -8.08 5.87
C LEU A 90 -7.36 -7.86 7.36
N VAL A 91 -8.57 -8.25 7.75
CA VAL A 91 -9.02 -8.37 9.14
C VAL A 91 -9.79 -9.68 9.30
N THR A 92 -9.95 -10.21 10.51
CA THR A 92 -10.95 -11.27 10.79
C THR A 92 -12.11 -10.69 11.57
N GLY A 93 -13.34 -11.01 11.17
CA GLY A 93 -14.58 -10.56 11.84
C GLY A 93 -15.33 -11.69 12.53
N ALA A 94 -14.61 -12.65 13.11
CA ALA A 94 -15.15 -13.97 13.47
C ALA A 94 -15.74 -14.09 14.87
N SER A 95 -15.71 -13.03 15.69
CA SER A 95 -16.32 -13.05 17.03
C SER A 95 -17.28 -11.88 17.22
N TYR A 96 -18.24 -12.07 18.10
CA TYR A 96 -19.19 -11.05 18.53
C TYR A 96 -18.91 -10.66 19.98
N GLY A 97 -19.09 -9.38 20.31
CA GLY A 97 -19.09 -8.88 21.68
C GLY A 97 -20.40 -9.22 22.40
N GLU A 98 -20.46 -8.87 23.68
CA GLU A 98 -21.65 -9.10 24.53
C GLU A 98 -22.90 -8.40 23.96
N ASP A 99 -22.71 -7.25 23.32
CA ASP A 99 -23.78 -6.45 22.70
C ASP A 99 -24.19 -6.96 21.29
N GLY A 100 -23.65 -8.10 20.85
CA GLY A 100 -23.90 -8.65 19.51
C GLY A 100 -23.15 -7.91 18.39
N GLU A 101 -22.28 -6.96 18.73
CA GLU A 101 -21.42 -6.25 17.76
C GLU A 101 -20.34 -7.17 17.21
N ARG A 102 -20.08 -7.08 15.90
CA ARG A 102 -18.96 -7.81 15.29
C ARG A 102 -17.64 -7.18 15.73
N LEU A 103 -16.72 -8.03 16.16
CA LEU A 103 -15.38 -7.63 16.56
C LEU A 103 -14.36 -8.02 15.49
N TYR A 104 -13.47 -7.09 15.18
CA TYR A 104 -12.45 -7.22 14.15
C TYR A 104 -11.06 -7.35 14.76
N VAL A 105 -10.26 -8.22 14.17
CA VAL A 105 -8.85 -8.45 14.53
C VAL A 105 -7.98 -8.25 13.31
N LEU A 106 -6.88 -7.52 13.47
CA LEU A 106 -5.90 -7.31 12.40
C LEU A 106 -5.20 -8.62 12.01
N THR A 107 -5.16 -8.95 10.72
CA THR A 107 -4.38 -10.10 10.23
C THR A 107 -2.94 -9.73 9.94
N LEU A 108 -2.11 -10.74 9.63
CA LEU A 108 -0.76 -10.51 9.14
C LEU A 108 -0.75 -9.73 7.80
N ALA A 109 -1.73 -9.97 6.93
CA ALA A 109 -1.85 -9.25 5.66
C ALA A 109 -2.26 -7.79 5.90
N GLY A 110 -3.25 -7.54 6.77
CA GLY A 110 -3.65 -6.18 7.16
C GLY A 110 -2.52 -5.40 7.84
N LYS A 111 -1.66 -6.08 8.60
CA LYS A 111 -0.51 -5.46 9.28
C LYS A 111 0.47 -4.79 8.33
N ILE A 112 0.51 -5.19 7.06
CA ILE A 112 1.39 -4.58 6.05
C ILE A 112 0.97 -3.14 5.71
N PHE A 113 -0.29 -2.78 5.97
CA PHE A 113 -0.83 -1.42 5.76
C PHE A 113 -0.67 -0.50 6.97
N VAL A 114 -0.20 -1.01 8.12
CA VAL A 114 0.09 -0.22 9.31
C VAL A 114 1.29 0.69 9.04
N ASN A 115 1.20 1.95 9.43
CA ASN A 115 2.30 2.89 9.34
C ASN A 115 3.41 2.50 10.33
N ASP A 116 4.54 2.06 9.78
CA ASP A 116 5.77 1.76 10.53
C ASP A 116 6.94 2.44 9.84
N GLU A 117 7.49 3.48 10.49
CA GLU A 117 8.59 4.27 9.93
C GLU A 117 9.82 3.42 9.63
N ASN A 118 10.05 2.33 10.35
CA ASN A 118 11.20 1.47 10.16
C ASN A 118 10.95 0.40 9.11
N ARG A 119 9.78 -0.23 9.10
CA ARG A 119 9.48 -1.37 8.20
C ARG A 119 8.97 -0.95 6.84
N GLY A 120 8.43 0.26 6.73
CA GLY A 120 7.65 0.70 5.57
C GLY A 120 6.24 0.10 5.57
N THR A 121 5.37 0.64 4.72
CA THR A 121 3.95 0.28 4.61
C THR A 121 3.50 0.15 3.15
N LEU A 122 2.48 -0.67 2.89
CA LEU A 122 1.77 -0.71 1.61
C LEU A 122 0.54 0.22 1.53
N ALA A 123 0.46 1.24 2.39
CA ALA A 123 -0.54 2.31 2.28
C ALA A 123 -0.48 3.09 0.94
N LEU A 124 0.68 3.08 0.26
CA LEU A 124 0.98 3.54 -1.11
C LEU A 124 0.08 4.65 -1.72
N ASP A 125 -0.10 5.77 -1.02
CA ASP A 125 -1.05 6.83 -1.38
C ASP A 125 -0.93 7.37 -2.83
N ALA A 126 0.27 7.50 -3.40
CA ALA A 126 0.44 7.95 -4.79
C ALA A 126 -0.05 6.94 -5.85
N PHE A 127 -0.23 5.67 -5.46
CA PHE A 127 -0.75 4.58 -6.28
C PHE A 127 -2.19 4.20 -5.93
N SER A 128 -2.81 4.95 -5.03
CA SER A 128 -4.23 4.81 -4.68
C SER A 128 -5.15 5.23 -5.83
N MET A 129 -6.45 5.02 -5.64
CA MET A 129 -7.53 5.38 -6.56
C MET A 129 -7.80 6.91 -6.61
N LYS A 130 -6.75 7.73 -6.55
CA LYS A 130 -6.81 9.17 -6.80
C LYS A 130 -7.08 9.46 -8.25
N LYS A 131 -7.76 10.59 -8.51
CA LYS A 131 -8.12 11.06 -9.85
C LYS A 131 -6.94 10.99 -10.84
N ILE A 132 -5.75 11.41 -10.40
CA ILE A 132 -4.52 11.39 -11.22
C ILE A 132 -4.25 10.00 -11.82
N GLN A 133 -4.39 8.95 -11.01
CA GLN A 133 -4.19 7.56 -11.44
C GLN A 133 -5.41 7.03 -12.20
N VAL A 134 -6.62 7.28 -11.69
CA VAL A 134 -7.87 6.82 -12.31
C VAL A 134 -8.01 7.33 -13.75
N ASP A 135 -7.68 8.60 -14.00
CA ASP A 135 -7.71 9.17 -15.35
C ASP A 135 -6.78 8.41 -16.30
N VAL A 136 -5.59 8.01 -15.85
CA VAL A 136 -4.65 7.19 -16.64
C VAL A 136 -5.23 5.81 -16.91
N TRP A 137 -5.63 5.09 -15.87
CA TRP A 137 -6.10 3.70 -16.02
C TRP A 137 -7.42 3.60 -16.80
N SER A 138 -8.29 4.61 -16.72
CA SER A 138 -9.53 4.66 -17.50
C SER A 138 -9.30 4.70 -19.02
N ARG A 139 -8.10 5.10 -19.45
CA ARG A 139 -7.68 5.24 -20.85
C ARG A 139 -6.81 4.08 -21.33
N LEU A 140 -6.70 2.98 -20.58
CA LEU A 140 -5.78 1.87 -20.90
C LEU A 140 -5.97 1.28 -22.30
N LYS A 141 -7.21 1.29 -22.81
CA LYS A 141 -7.49 0.85 -24.19
C LYS A 141 -6.72 1.67 -25.25
N ASP A 142 -6.52 2.97 -25.00
CA ASP A 142 -5.88 3.89 -25.94
C ASP A 142 -4.39 3.57 -26.07
N LEU A 143 -3.77 3.01 -25.02
CA LEU A 143 -2.39 2.53 -25.08
C LEU A 143 -2.23 1.38 -26.09
N VAL A 144 -3.23 0.49 -26.20
CA VAL A 144 -3.21 -0.59 -27.18
C VAL A 144 -3.45 -0.06 -28.59
N LEU A 145 -4.39 0.88 -28.74
CA LEU A 145 -4.81 1.40 -30.05
C LEU A 145 -3.79 2.36 -30.65
N GLU A 146 -3.17 3.19 -29.83
CA GLU A 146 -2.40 4.34 -30.28
C GLU A 146 -0.94 4.32 -29.79
N GLY A 147 -0.57 3.38 -28.91
CA GLY A 147 0.74 3.34 -28.28
C GLY A 147 1.09 4.60 -27.47
N GLY A 148 2.39 4.80 -27.23
CA GLY A 148 2.93 5.99 -26.56
C GLY A 148 2.85 5.95 -25.03
N ASN A 149 3.13 7.10 -24.40
CA ASN A 149 3.08 7.23 -22.96
C ASN A 149 1.67 7.67 -22.51
N LEU A 150 0.94 6.77 -21.86
CA LEU A 150 -0.44 7.03 -21.45
C LEU A 150 -0.56 8.16 -20.41
N PHE A 151 0.42 8.28 -19.51
CA PHE A 151 0.45 9.36 -18.52
C PHE A 151 0.57 10.72 -19.22
N GLU A 152 1.48 10.82 -20.20
CA GLU A 152 1.68 12.04 -21.01
C GLU A 152 0.44 12.39 -21.82
N LYS A 153 -0.23 11.40 -22.42
CA LYS A 153 -1.46 11.60 -23.19
C LYS A 153 -2.66 12.06 -22.33
N VAL A 154 -2.63 11.77 -21.04
CA VAL A 154 -3.72 12.13 -20.11
C VAL A 154 -3.44 13.47 -19.45
N HIS A 155 -2.20 13.69 -19.00
CA HIS A 155 -1.81 14.86 -18.21
C HIS A 155 -1.10 15.95 -19.02
N GLY A 156 -0.84 15.70 -20.32
CA GLY A 156 -0.26 16.66 -21.25
C GLY A 156 1.24 16.90 -21.09
N MET A 157 1.91 16.15 -20.21
CA MET A 157 3.34 16.33 -19.91
C MET A 157 3.99 15.05 -19.35
N PRO A 158 5.32 14.90 -19.46
CA PRO A 158 6.06 13.79 -18.87
C PRO A 158 5.85 13.67 -17.37
N PHE A 159 5.88 12.43 -16.85
CA PHE A 159 5.64 12.13 -15.44
C PHE A 159 6.50 12.96 -14.48
N TYR A 160 7.81 13.07 -14.74
CA TYR A 160 8.72 13.82 -13.88
C TYR A 160 8.45 15.33 -13.91
N GLN A 161 8.00 15.87 -15.04
CA GLN A 161 7.56 17.26 -15.13
C GLN A 161 6.23 17.48 -14.38
N PHE A 162 5.30 16.54 -14.49
CA PHE A 162 4.07 16.58 -13.70
C PHE A 162 4.37 16.55 -12.20
N LYS A 163 5.28 15.66 -11.77
CA LYS A 163 5.72 15.54 -10.38
C LYS A 163 6.30 16.85 -9.86
N SER A 164 7.17 17.52 -10.63
CA SER A 164 7.79 18.78 -10.19
C SER A 164 6.78 19.94 -10.10
N LEU A 165 5.76 19.95 -10.96
CA LEU A 165 4.67 20.94 -10.93
C LEU A 165 3.60 20.63 -9.87
N ASN A 166 3.58 19.42 -9.31
CA ASN A 166 2.61 18.99 -8.29
C ASN A 166 3.35 18.49 -7.02
N PRO A 167 3.91 19.39 -6.20
CA PRO A 167 4.76 19.00 -5.06
C PRO A 167 4.08 18.08 -4.04
N GLU A 168 2.78 18.21 -3.82
CA GLU A 168 2.02 17.32 -2.93
C GLU A 168 2.01 15.88 -3.46
N TYR A 169 1.70 15.70 -4.74
CA TYR A 169 1.76 14.40 -5.40
C TYR A 169 3.19 13.86 -5.45
N GLY A 170 4.17 14.73 -5.72
CA GLY A 170 5.59 14.36 -5.70
C GLY A 170 6.05 13.84 -4.35
N LYS A 171 5.68 14.52 -3.25
CA LYS A 171 5.97 14.08 -1.88
C LYS A 171 5.28 12.76 -1.56
N SER A 172 4.03 12.58 -1.99
CA SER A 172 3.33 11.30 -1.83
C SER A 172 4.07 10.19 -2.58
N PHE A 173 4.44 10.40 -3.84
CA PHE A 173 5.18 9.43 -4.65
C PHE A 173 6.53 9.04 -4.01
N ASP A 174 7.30 10.03 -3.53
CA ASP A 174 8.57 9.75 -2.86
C ASP A 174 8.36 8.96 -1.57
N THR A 175 7.30 9.27 -0.81
CA THR A 175 6.92 8.50 0.38
C THR A 175 6.60 7.05 0.03
N VAL A 176 5.89 6.80 -1.07
CA VAL A 176 5.62 5.45 -1.59
C VAL A 176 6.94 4.72 -1.92
N MET A 177 7.85 5.36 -2.65
CA MET A 177 9.14 4.76 -3.01
C MET A 177 9.98 4.43 -1.78
N ILE A 178 10.05 5.33 -0.81
CA ILE A 178 10.75 5.10 0.47
C ILE A 178 10.20 3.87 1.20
N ASN A 179 8.87 3.76 1.28
CA ASN A 179 8.22 2.62 1.93
C ASN A 179 8.51 1.30 1.22
N LEU A 180 8.42 1.27 -0.11
CA LEU A 180 8.74 0.07 -0.89
C LEU A 180 10.21 -0.31 -0.77
N SER A 181 11.14 0.65 -0.78
CA SER A 181 12.56 0.39 -0.56
C SER A 181 12.81 -0.23 0.82
N LYS A 182 12.18 0.29 1.89
CA LYS A 182 12.31 -0.28 3.24
C LYS A 182 11.86 -1.74 3.30
N ILE A 183 10.74 -2.07 2.64
CA ILE A 183 10.20 -3.44 2.62
C ILE A 183 11.11 -4.37 1.80
N SER A 184 11.43 -3.97 0.56
CA SER A 184 12.11 -4.83 -0.41
C SER A 184 13.59 -5.02 -0.08
N VAL A 185 14.31 -3.93 0.21
CA VAL A 185 15.77 -3.98 0.42
C VAL A 185 16.10 -4.77 1.67
N LYS A 186 15.33 -4.64 2.76
CA LYS A 186 15.53 -5.45 3.97
C LYS A 186 15.42 -6.95 3.67
N LYS A 187 14.41 -7.37 2.92
CA LYS A 187 14.24 -8.78 2.49
C LYS A 187 15.34 -9.24 1.54
N ILE A 188 15.78 -8.38 0.62
CA ILE A 188 16.91 -8.69 -0.27
C ILE A 188 18.15 -8.97 0.57
N LEU A 189 18.46 -8.10 1.53
CA LEU A 189 19.65 -8.23 2.37
C LEU A 189 19.65 -9.47 3.25
N GLU A 190 18.51 -10.07 3.55
CA GLU A 190 18.42 -11.36 4.28
C GLU A 190 19.00 -12.53 3.47
N LYS A 191 18.94 -12.46 2.13
CA LYS A 191 19.27 -13.59 1.24
C LYS A 191 20.43 -13.31 0.29
N TYR A 192 20.62 -12.04 -0.07
CA TYR A 192 21.66 -11.61 -1.00
C TYR A 192 22.91 -11.17 -0.25
N HIS A 193 24.02 -11.87 -0.51
CA HIS A 193 25.31 -11.61 0.13
C HIS A 193 26.33 -10.93 -0.79
N GLY A 194 25.95 -10.57 -2.02
CA GLY A 194 26.88 -9.98 -3.00
C GLY A 194 27.39 -8.57 -2.65
N PHE A 195 26.95 -7.97 -1.55
CA PHE A 195 27.53 -6.74 -1.01
C PHE A 195 28.76 -6.98 -0.11
N GLN A 196 29.04 -8.22 0.30
CA GLN A 196 30.20 -8.54 1.11
C GLN A 196 31.51 -8.27 0.35
N GLY A 197 32.44 -7.56 1.00
CA GLY A 197 33.75 -7.24 0.42
C GLY A 197 33.74 -6.08 -0.59
N ILE A 198 32.58 -5.49 -0.88
CA ILE A 198 32.51 -4.25 -1.66
C ILE A 198 33.12 -3.10 -0.85
N THR A 199 33.89 -2.24 -1.50
CA THR A 199 34.49 -1.06 -0.88
C THR A 199 33.73 0.23 -1.21
N THR A 200 33.18 0.34 -2.41
CA THR A 200 32.39 1.49 -2.87
C THR A 200 31.17 1.00 -3.62
N LEU A 201 30.00 1.56 -3.27
CA LEU A 201 28.72 1.26 -3.91
C LEU A 201 28.08 2.56 -4.40
N VAL A 202 27.73 2.59 -5.68
CA VAL A 202 26.99 3.71 -6.28
C VAL A 202 25.55 3.26 -6.55
N ASP A 203 24.59 3.96 -5.97
CA ASP A 203 23.15 3.76 -6.20
C ASP A 203 22.67 4.77 -7.25
N VAL A 204 22.53 4.32 -8.50
CA VAL A 204 22.15 5.17 -9.65
C VAL A 204 20.63 5.24 -9.76
N GLY A 205 20.08 6.46 -9.69
CA GLY A 205 18.64 6.66 -9.52
C GLY A 205 18.17 6.31 -8.11
N GLY A 206 19.04 6.50 -7.10
CA GLY A 206 18.79 6.10 -5.71
C GLY A 206 17.79 6.98 -4.96
N GLY A 207 17.24 8.01 -5.61
CA GLY A 207 16.26 8.92 -5.04
C GLY A 207 16.82 9.64 -3.82
N TYR A 208 16.09 9.56 -2.69
CA TYR A 208 16.53 10.11 -1.40
C TYR A 208 17.52 9.20 -0.65
N GLY A 209 18.16 8.24 -1.33
CA GLY A 209 19.25 7.43 -0.79
C GLY A 209 18.84 6.40 0.27
N VAL A 210 17.54 6.13 0.45
CA VAL A 210 17.05 5.20 1.48
C VAL A 210 17.54 3.78 1.24
N THR A 211 17.56 3.32 -0.01
CA THR A 211 18.08 1.99 -0.38
C THR A 211 19.54 1.86 -0.01
N LEU A 212 20.38 2.79 -0.49
CA LEU A 212 21.80 2.83 -0.17
C LEU A 212 22.05 2.89 1.35
N ASN A 213 21.31 3.73 2.07
CA ASN A 213 21.45 3.86 3.52
C ASN A 213 21.17 2.53 4.24
N ILE A 214 20.14 1.79 3.83
CA ILE A 214 19.83 0.46 4.39
C ILE A 214 20.98 -0.52 4.13
N ILE A 215 21.59 -0.49 2.94
CA ILE A 215 22.70 -1.38 2.57
C ILE A 215 23.95 -1.05 3.40
N ILE A 216 24.39 0.21 3.43
CA ILE A 216 25.61 0.60 4.14
C ILE A 216 25.45 0.46 5.66
N SER A 217 24.24 0.66 6.21
CA SER A 217 23.95 0.37 7.62
C SER A 217 24.19 -1.10 7.99
N LYS A 218 24.02 -2.03 7.04
CA LYS A 218 24.34 -3.45 7.23
C LYS A 218 25.81 -3.78 6.94
N TYR A 219 26.45 -3.03 6.04
CA TYR A 219 27.83 -3.22 5.61
C TYR A 219 28.62 -1.90 5.79
N PRO A 220 28.97 -1.53 7.04
CA PRO A 220 29.53 -0.21 7.35
C PRO A 220 30.92 0.04 6.74
N THR A 221 31.55 -1.01 6.17
CA THR A 221 32.80 -0.88 5.43
C THR A 221 32.62 -0.31 4.02
N ILE A 222 31.40 -0.31 3.48
CA ILE A 222 31.08 0.19 2.15
C ILE A 222 30.98 1.72 2.20
N LYS A 223 31.71 2.41 1.32
CA LYS A 223 31.49 3.82 1.02
C LYS A 223 30.32 3.97 0.05
N GLY A 224 29.23 4.59 0.48
CA GLY A 224 28.05 4.80 -0.36
C GLY A 224 28.14 6.08 -1.20
N ILE A 225 27.68 6.03 -2.45
CA ILE A 225 27.42 7.20 -3.30
C ILE A 225 25.98 7.11 -3.82
N ASN A 226 25.12 8.04 -3.41
CA ASN A 226 23.77 8.17 -3.96
C ASN A 226 23.82 9.12 -5.15
N TYR A 227 23.39 8.66 -6.32
CA TYR A 227 23.43 9.43 -7.56
C TYR A 227 22.03 9.59 -8.15
N ASP A 228 21.56 10.82 -8.31
CA ASP A 228 20.25 11.15 -8.87
C ASP A 228 20.23 12.54 -9.54
N LEU A 229 19.08 13.00 -10.03
CA LEU A 229 18.92 14.33 -10.59
C LEU A 229 19.23 15.40 -9.52
N PRO A 230 19.82 16.56 -9.90
CA PRO A 230 20.27 17.57 -8.93
C PRO A 230 19.18 18.03 -7.95
N HIS A 231 17.94 18.20 -8.41
CA HIS A 231 16.83 18.64 -7.57
C HIS A 231 16.36 17.56 -6.58
N VAL A 232 16.59 16.28 -6.88
CA VAL A 232 16.28 15.15 -5.99
C VAL A 232 17.34 15.06 -4.89
N VAL A 233 18.62 15.11 -5.27
CA VAL A 233 19.77 15.06 -4.35
C VAL A 233 19.73 16.21 -3.34
N GLN A 234 19.35 17.43 -3.77
CA GLN A 234 19.20 18.59 -2.87
C GLN A 234 18.15 18.40 -1.78
N GLN A 235 17.15 17.56 -2.00
CA GLN A 235 16.07 17.29 -1.04
C GLN A 235 16.33 16.02 -0.22
N ALA A 236 17.38 15.26 -0.56
CA ALA A 236 17.72 14.04 0.14
C ALA A 236 18.29 14.34 1.54
N PRO A 237 17.96 13.52 2.55
CA PRO A 237 18.58 13.62 3.86
C PRO A 237 20.08 13.26 3.77
N SER A 238 20.89 13.85 4.63
CA SER A 238 22.31 13.49 4.75
C SER A 238 22.46 12.20 5.57
N PHE A 239 23.25 11.24 5.05
CA PHE A 239 23.62 10.03 5.78
C PHE A 239 25.12 10.06 6.13
N PRO A 240 25.53 9.71 7.36
CA PRO A 240 26.92 9.86 7.81
C PRO A 240 27.99 9.15 6.96
N GLU A 241 27.60 8.06 6.27
CA GLU A 241 28.51 7.18 5.52
C GLU A 241 28.25 7.19 4.00
N ALA A 242 27.39 8.10 3.52
CA ALA A 242 27.08 8.25 2.10
C ALA A 242 27.42 9.65 1.59
N PHE A 243 28.00 9.72 0.41
CA PHE A 243 28.12 10.94 -0.37
C PHE A 243 26.92 11.04 -1.32
N ALA A 244 26.39 12.23 -1.50
CA ALA A 244 25.30 12.50 -2.42
C ALA A 244 25.86 13.37 -3.55
N CYS A 245 25.79 12.89 -4.79
CA CYS A 245 26.39 13.52 -5.96
C CYS A 245 25.40 13.64 -7.12
#